data_AF-A0A7S0GN69-F1
#
_entry.id   AF-A0A7S0GN69-F1
#
_cell.length_a   1.000
_cell.length_b   1.000
_cell.length_c   1.000
_cell.angle_alpha   90.00
_cell.angle_beta   90.00
_cell.angle_gamma   90.00
#
_symmetry.space_group_name_H-M   'P 1'
#
loop_
_entity.id
_entity.type
_entity.pdbx_description
1 polymer ?
#
loop_
_entity_poly.entity_id
_entity_poly.type
_entity_poly.pdbx_seq_one_letter_code
_entity_poly.pdbx_strand_id
1 'polypeptide(L)'
;VIFMPRKSRTMLAPLVLGFALVGAVHQGVPTEIEDGYYNGRSGDVIFMPSDLPDDTVMTLFGDRVTAETPRSISIKEVRDIVSQSFGLTGAREHSFVKDEVFNRPNLNFMLVVHGIGGDTISMHKLHNLMALVGNHPRIDLKDICYPRSPLSLSVTVTTGEMPAVHGIVADTWVDEGEKQTAYTNGNHASVANLADLTTQYFGDESLAISMSSSREEAFAFAPHTITKNSYTAFYDPKAKEFVFDHHASPELTWSFAATLKSIENSDVDQLWNRIKMNGGEVFYDDTLNSFVVKSGSSASSVHFRLNEEAEAAVFAELIYAKTLIKKLGTSTKFTSLMSDNTPDIISLSFRSPVLIGERYGYESKQYKATLNLFDSALPLLIHRLEELAQTSHVGELILMGSPVIIDKEAISGLEKHLSLESDSEFLPSLYVESGIDPAHTCKTLRMNLDAGTSGLKTFCPAEIRGEAGLESLIFASSSTSLGATAGTSSNITSEQLIKFQIVLWISLAAFFTLLAVVVSFGCMEYDRDTLLFSKRRIKEPGRSG
;
A
#
# COMPACT_ATOMS: atom_id res chain seq x y z
N VAL A 1 -54.32 -33.15 -29.63
CA VAL A 1 -55.32 -32.69 -28.63
C VAL A 1 -54.81 -33.04 -27.25
N ILE A 2 -54.14 -32.08 -26.62
CA ILE A 2 -53.91 -32.03 -25.17
C ILE A 2 -54.13 -30.56 -24.82
N PHE A 3 -55.18 -30.29 -24.06
CA PHE A 3 -55.57 -28.97 -23.58
C PHE A 3 -54.65 -28.58 -22.42
N MET A 4 -54.02 -27.41 -22.51
CA MET A 4 -53.46 -26.71 -21.34
C MET A 4 -54.35 -25.51 -21.01
N PRO A 5 -54.78 -25.33 -19.75
CA PRO A 5 -55.57 -24.17 -19.36
C PRO A 5 -54.67 -22.95 -19.10
N ARG A 6 -55.01 -21.85 -19.77
CA ARG A 6 -54.69 -20.47 -19.37
C ARG A 6 -55.35 -20.18 -18.03
N LYS A 7 -54.58 -19.85 -16.99
CA LYS A 7 -54.87 -18.83 -15.94
C LYS A 7 -53.87 -18.93 -14.78
N SER A 8 -52.86 -18.04 -14.74
CA SER A 8 -52.38 -17.38 -13.51
C SER A 8 -51.38 -16.27 -13.88
N ARG A 9 -51.89 -15.15 -14.39
CA ARG A 9 -51.12 -13.91 -14.52
C ARG A 9 -51.93 -12.80 -13.86
N THR A 10 -51.84 -12.70 -12.54
CA THR A 10 -52.22 -11.52 -11.74
C THR A 10 -51.95 -11.81 -10.27
N MET A 11 -50.68 -11.85 -9.85
CA MET A 11 -50.24 -11.65 -8.46
C MET A 11 -48.70 -11.51 -8.46
N LEU A 12 -48.17 -10.44 -9.05
CA LEU A 12 -46.73 -10.12 -8.96
C LEU A 12 -46.47 -8.62 -9.21
N ALA A 13 -47.47 -7.78 -8.97
CA ALA A 13 -47.40 -6.33 -9.23
C ALA A 13 -47.29 -5.42 -7.99
N PRO A 14 -47.61 -5.81 -6.73
CA PRO A 14 -47.41 -4.91 -5.60
C PRO A 14 -46.06 -5.10 -4.88
N LEU A 15 -45.26 -6.13 -5.20
CA LEU A 15 -44.00 -6.42 -4.50
C LEU A 15 -42.78 -5.67 -5.08
N VAL A 16 -42.89 -5.17 -6.31
CA VAL A 16 -41.81 -4.41 -6.99
C VAL A 16 -41.88 -2.90 -6.69
N LEU A 17 -43.04 -2.40 -6.24
CA LEU A 17 -43.19 -0.97 -5.89
C LEU A 17 -42.75 -0.62 -4.46
N GLY A 18 -42.60 -1.61 -3.57
CA GLY A 18 -42.14 -1.42 -2.19
C GLY A 18 -40.61 -1.26 -2.06
N PHE A 19 -39.84 -1.75 -3.02
CA PHE A 19 -38.38 -1.62 -3.03
C PHE A 19 -37.88 -0.36 -3.76
N ALA A 20 -38.72 0.28 -4.58
CA ALA A 20 -38.33 1.47 -5.33
C ALA A 20 -38.42 2.79 -4.54
N LEU A 21 -38.98 2.77 -3.31
CA LEU A 21 -39.19 3.96 -2.46
C LEU A 21 -38.29 4.02 -1.22
N VAL A 22 -37.38 3.06 -1.03
CA VAL A 22 -36.31 3.13 -0.01
C VAL A 22 -34.99 3.66 -0.62
N GLY A 23 -34.94 3.89 -1.93
CA GLY A 23 -33.79 4.49 -2.63
C GLY A 23 -33.62 6.01 -2.45
N ALA A 24 -34.25 6.60 -1.43
CA ALA A 24 -34.11 8.02 -1.12
C ALA A 24 -33.19 8.20 0.09
N VAL A 25 -31.95 8.63 -0.19
CA VAL A 25 -30.94 9.11 0.76
C VAL A 25 -30.34 8.02 1.67
N HIS A 26 -29.67 7.04 1.07
CA HIS A 26 -28.48 6.46 1.71
C HIS A 26 -27.28 7.14 1.05
N GLN A 27 -26.73 8.16 1.71
CA GLN A 27 -25.37 8.57 1.40
C GLN A 27 -24.49 7.43 1.90
N GLY A 28 -24.24 6.44 1.03
CA GLY A 28 -23.30 5.36 1.35
C GLY A 28 -21.98 5.96 1.80
N VAL A 29 -21.33 5.33 2.77
CA VAL A 29 -20.00 5.73 3.21
C VAL A 29 -19.08 5.73 1.99
N PRO A 30 -18.26 6.78 1.78
CA PRO A 30 -17.25 6.75 0.72
C PRO A 30 -16.35 5.54 0.91
N THR A 31 -16.18 4.73 -0.13
CA THR A 31 -15.39 3.49 -0.10
C THR A 31 -13.96 3.71 0.38
N GLU A 32 -13.40 4.90 0.11
CA GLU A 32 -12.06 5.31 0.53
C GLU A 32 -11.92 5.36 2.07
N ILE A 33 -13.02 5.68 2.77
CA ILE A 33 -13.05 5.73 4.23
C ILE A 33 -13.31 4.35 4.81
N GLU A 34 -14.20 3.54 4.20
CA GLU A 34 -14.40 2.15 4.65
C GLU A 34 -13.10 1.35 4.59
N ASP A 35 -12.36 1.49 3.49
CA ASP A 35 -11.06 0.84 3.30
C ASP A 35 -10.00 1.36 4.28
N GLY A 36 -10.04 2.64 4.64
CA GLY A 36 -9.08 3.26 5.56
C GLY A 36 -9.42 3.11 7.05
N TYR A 37 -10.62 2.66 7.39
CA TYR A 37 -11.10 2.62 8.76
C TYR A 37 -10.78 1.28 9.45
N TYR A 38 -10.03 1.35 10.55
CA TYR A 38 -9.77 0.22 11.43
C TYR A 38 -10.36 0.45 12.81
N ASN A 39 -11.25 -0.45 13.23
CA ASN A 39 -11.89 -0.36 14.54
C ASN A 39 -10.87 -0.40 15.69
N GLY A 40 -10.91 0.62 16.55
CA GLY A 40 -10.03 0.74 17.73
C GLY A 40 -8.74 1.53 17.47
N ARG A 41 -8.37 1.75 16.20
CA ARG A 41 -7.17 2.54 15.85
C ARG A 41 -7.50 3.81 15.08
N SER A 42 -8.53 3.82 14.25
CA SER A 42 -9.01 5.03 13.59
C SER A 42 -9.76 5.94 14.58
N GLY A 43 -9.65 7.25 14.37
CA GLY A 43 -10.35 8.23 15.20
C GLY A 43 -11.87 8.09 15.18
N ASP A 44 -12.51 8.60 16.23
CA ASP A 44 -13.96 8.68 16.37
C ASP A 44 -14.61 9.68 15.40
N VAL A 45 -13.80 10.62 14.92
CA VAL A 45 -14.18 11.56 13.87
C VAL A 45 -13.03 11.66 12.89
N ILE A 46 -13.33 11.60 11.59
CA ILE A 46 -12.33 11.78 10.53
C ILE A 46 -12.73 12.98 9.70
N PHE A 47 -11.84 13.96 9.60
CA PHE A 47 -12.03 15.13 8.73
C PHE A 47 -11.49 14.81 7.35
N MET A 48 -12.25 15.10 6.29
CA MET A 48 -11.83 14.81 4.92
C MET A 48 -12.07 16.06 4.06
N PRO A 49 -11.12 16.49 3.21
CA PRO A 49 -11.39 17.55 2.25
C PRO A 49 -12.46 17.10 1.25
N SER A 50 -13.17 18.07 0.68
CA SER A 50 -14.20 17.78 -0.32
C SER A 50 -13.64 17.14 -1.58
N ASP A 51 -12.41 17.53 -1.94
CA ASP A 51 -11.64 17.01 -3.05
C ASP A 51 -10.37 16.35 -2.50
N LEU A 52 -10.23 15.04 -2.74
CA LEU A 52 -8.99 14.31 -2.48
C LEU A 52 -8.17 14.32 -3.78
N PRO A 53 -6.94 14.85 -3.80
CA PRO A 53 -6.09 14.78 -5.00
C PRO A 53 -5.86 13.31 -5.37
N ASP A 54 -5.62 12.96 -6.62
CA ASP A 54 -5.26 11.58 -6.99
C ASP A 54 -4.05 11.62 -7.92
N ASP A 55 -2.91 11.90 -7.32
CA ASP A 55 -1.64 12.19 -7.99
C ASP A 55 -0.56 11.14 -7.68
N THR A 56 -0.92 10.01 -7.10
CA THR A 56 0.04 8.92 -6.85
C THR A 56 0.32 8.15 -8.12
N VAL A 57 1.60 8.00 -8.45
CA VAL A 57 2.04 7.32 -9.67
C VAL A 57 3.16 6.34 -9.37
N MET A 58 3.17 5.23 -10.09
CA MET A 58 4.24 4.25 -10.08
C MET A 58 4.88 4.20 -11.47
N THR A 59 6.18 4.01 -11.51
CA THR A 59 6.88 3.67 -12.74
C THR A 59 7.82 2.49 -12.52
N LEU A 60 7.93 1.65 -13.56
CA LEU A 60 8.66 0.39 -13.52
C LEU A 60 9.94 0.47 -14.38
N PHE A 61 11.04 -0.05 -13.84
CA PHE A 61 12.36 -0.10 -14.47
C PHE A 61 12.88 -1.52 -14.57
N GLY A 62 13.88 -1.72 -15.42
CA GLY A 62 14.57 -2.99 -15.59
C GLY A 62 14.27 -3.70 -16.91
N ASP A 63 15.12 -4.68 -17.21
CA ASP A 63 15.14 -5.45 -18.47
C ASP A 63 13.97 -6.44 -18.60
N ARG A 64 13.30 -6.73 -17.48
CA ARG A 64 12.15 -7.66 -17.38
C ARG A 64 10.78 -7.03 -17.59
N VAL A 65 10.69 -5.69 -17.54
CA VAL A 65 9.42 -4.98 -17.71
C VAL A 65 9.02 -4.99 -19.18
N THR A 66 7.79 -5.43 -19.49
CA THR A 66 7.26 -5.37 -20.87
C THR A 66 6.67 -4.00 -21.18
N ALA A 67 6.47 -3.72 -22.47
CA ALA A 67 5.77 -2.52 -22.91
C ALA A 67 4.25 -2.55 -22.60
N GLU A 68 3.67 -3.71 -22.33
CA GLU A 68 2.23 -3.90 -22.12
C GLU A 68 1.82 -3.73 -20.65
N THR A 69 2.20 -2.60 -20.06
CA THR A 69 1.83 -2.26 -18.67
C THR A 69 0.45 -1.58 -18.62
N PRO A 70 -0.36 -1.89 -17.59
CA PRO A 70 -1.64 -1.21 -17.40
C PRO A 70 -1.40 0.28 -17.10
N ARG A 71 -2.27 1.15 -17.61
CA ARG A 71 -2.18 2.59 -17.34
C ARG A 71 -2.57 2.95 -15.91
N SER A 72 -3.37 2.13 -15.26
CA SER A 72 -3.85 2.34 -13.90
C SER A 72 -4.13 1.03 -13.21
N ILE A 73 -3.85 0.97 -11.91
CA ILE A 73 -4.10 -0.19 -11.04
C ILE A 73 -4.56 0.33 -9.66
N SER A 74 -5.14 -0.54 -8.84
CA SER A 74 -5.37 -0.23 -7.43
C SER A 74 -4.04 -0.21 -6.67
N ILE A 75 -3.88 0.66 -5.68
CA ILE A 75 -2.67 0.68 -4.83
C ILE A 75 -2.40 -0.70 -4.16
N LYS A 76 -3.47 -1.46 -3.89
CA LYS A 76 -3.40 -2.84 -3.36
C LYS A 76 -2.70 -3.82 -4.31
N GLU A 77 -2.75 -3.57 -5.62
CA GLU A 77 -2.18 -4.45 -6.64
C GLU A 77 -0.65 -4.26 -6.79
N VAL A 78 -0.07 -3.23 -6.18
CA VAL A 78 1.39 -3.00 -6.25
C VAL A 78 2.15 -4.19 -5.68
N ARG A 79 1.74 -4.71 -4.52
CA ARG A 79 2.36 -5.92 -3.94
C ARG A 79 2.31 -7.10 -4.92
N ASP A 80 1.19 -7.33 -5.59
CA ASP A 80 1.01 -8.45 -6.50
C ASP A 80 1.98 -8.36 -7.69
N ILE A 81 2.15 -7.16 -8.25
CA ILE A 81 3.08 -6.89 -9.35
C ILE A 81 4.52 -7.20 -8.92
N VAL A 82 4.94 -6.67 -7.76
CA VAL A 82 6.30 -6.90 -7.27
C VAL A 82 6.51 -8.37 -6.90
N SER A 83 5.53 -9.02 -6.26
CA SER A 83 5.58 -10.43 -5.90
C SER A 83 5.72 -11.33 -7.14
N GLN A 84 4.96 -11.05 -8.19
CA GLN A 84 5.05 -11.79 -9.46
C GLN A 84 6.39 -11.59 -10.15
N SER A 85 6.99 -10.40 -10.01
CA SER A 85 8.34 -10.17 -10.51
C SER A 85 9.34 -11.19 -9.94
N PHE A 86 9.17 -11.60 -8.69
CA PHE A 86 9.97 -12.63 -8.02
C PHE A 86 9.57 -14.08 -8.31
N GLY A 87 8.54 -14.30 -9.14
CA GLY A 87 7.93 -15.62 -9.30
C GLY A 87 7.21 -16.11 -8.05
N LEU A 88 6.80 -15.19 -7.15
CA LEU A 88 5.90 -15.48 -6.04
C LEU A 88 4.44 -15.37 -6.53
N THR A 89 3.54 -16.10 -5.89
CA THR A 89 2.12 -16.06 -6.23
C THR A 89 1.51 -14.73 -5.80
N GLY A 90 1.01 -13.95 -6.76
CA GLY A 90 0.10 -12.82 -6.49
C GLY A 90 -1.36 -13.27 -6.44
N ALA A 91 -2.25 -12.44 -5.88
CA ALA A 91 -3.68 -12.71 -5.87
C ALA A 91 -4.32 -12.53 -7.27
N ARG A 92 -3.76 -11.64 -8.11
CA ARG A 92 -4.22 -11.36 -9.48
C ARG A 92 -3.09 -11.53 -10.49
N GLU A 93 -3.28 -12.34 -11.53
CA GLU A 93 -2.26 -12.57 -12.57
C GLU A 93 -2.06 -11.32 -13.45
N HIS A 94 -0.85 -10.76 -13.49
CA HIS A 94 -0.50 -9.63 -14.34
C HIS A 94 0.52 -10.06 -15.41
N SER A 95 0.14 -9.99 -16.68
CA SER A 95 0.90 -10.55 -17.82
C SER A 95 2.09 -9.72 -18.30
N PHE A 96 2.51 -8.67 -17.56
CA PHE A 96 3.44 -7.66 -18.08
C PHE A 96 4.86 -7.75 -17.52
N VAL A 97 5.15 -8.71 -16.64
CA VAL A 97 6.52 -9.14 -16.34
C VAL A 97 6.84 -10.31 -17.27
N LYS A 98 7.99 -10.28 -17.96
CA LYS A 98 8.36 -11.36 -18.91
C LYS A 98 8.50 -12.69 -18.17
N ASP A 99 7.49 -13.54 -18.31
CA ASP A 99 7.37 -14.83 -17.65
C ASP A 99 8.40 -15.85 -18.13
N GLU A 100 9.39 -16.09 -17.28
CA GLU A 100 9.86 -17.44 -17.01
C GLU A 100 9.91 -17.56 -15.48
N VAL A 101 9.02 -18.38 -14.88
CA VAL A 101 9.00 -18.68 -13.42
C VAL A 101 10.38 -19.14 -12.89
N PHE A 102 11.23 -19.60 -13.80
CA PHE A 102 12.60 -20.07 -13.58
C PHE A 102 13.68 -19.00 -13.79
N ASN A 103 13.33 -17.80 -14.21
CA ASN A 103 14.26 -16.73 -14.59
C ASN A 103 13.91 -15.44 -13.83
N ARG A 104 14.04 -15.54 -12.51
CA ARG A 104 13.69 -14.49 -11.55
C ARG A 104 14.71 -13.35 -11.60
N PRO A 105 14.32 -12.10 -11.33
CA PRO A 105 15.27 -11.05 -11.04
C PRO A 105 16.03 -11.40 -9.77
N ASN A 106 17.35 -11.20 -9.79
CA ASN A 106 18.18 -11.40 -8.60
C ASN A 106 18.03 -10.23 -7.64
N LEU A 107 17.61 -9.07 -8.13
CA LEU A 107 17.41 -7.88 -7.34
C LEU A 107 16.11 -7.18 -7.72
N ASN A 108 15.30 -6.88 -6.70
CA ASN A 108 14.24 -5.89 -6.78
C ASN A 108 14.64 -4.67 -5.95
N PHE A 109 14.46 -3.49 -6.51
CA PHE A 109 14.61 -2.27 -5.74
C PHE A 109 13.37 -1.40 -5.85
N MET A 110 12.84 -1.00 -4.70
CA MET A 110 11.66 -0.18 -4.59
C MET A 110 12.02 1.15 -3.95
N LEU A 111 11.82 2.24 -4.69
CA LEU A 111 11.97 3.61 -4.19
C LEU A 111 10.58 4.18 -3.96
N VAL A 112 10.26 4.53 -2.73
CA VAL A 112 9.00 5.20 -2.39
C VAL A 112 9.31 6.61 -1.96
N VAL A 113 8.66 7.60 -2.56
CA VAL A 113 8.92 9.01 -2.27
C VAL A 113 7.61 9.67 -1.91
N HIS A 114 7.49 10.12 -0.67
CA HIS A 114 6.30 10.80 -0.18
C HIS A 114 6.36 12.30 -0.44
N GLY A 115 5.20 12.91 -0.68
CA GLY A 115 5.09 14.33 -0.98
C GLY A 115 5.28 14.69 -2.46
N ILE A 116 5.68 13.73 -3.31
CA ILE A 116 5.93 13.99 -4.72
C ILE A 116 5.00 13.11 -5.52
N GLY A 117 3.99 13.71 -6.15
CA GLY A 117 3.07 13.04 -7.08
C GLY A 117 3.20 13.54 -8.52
N GLY A 118 2.38 12.98 -9.41
CA GLY A 118 2.34 13.38 -10.83
C GLY A 118 1.98 14.86 -11.04
N ASP A 119 1.11 15.40 -10.18
CA ASP A 119 0.74 16.82 -10.20
C ASP A 119 1.88 17.69 -9.68
N THR A 120 2.55 17.28 -8.60
CA THR A 120 3.75 17.97 -8.07
C THR A 120 4.84 18.08 -9.13
N ILE A 121 5.12 16.98 -9.85
CA ILE A 121 6.09 16.93 -10.94
C ILE A 121 5.74 17.96 -12.03
N SER A 122 4.49 17.98 -12.46
CA SER A 122 4.00 18.83 -13.54
C SER A 122 3.99 20.31 -13.12
N MET A 123 3.49 20.60 -11.93
CA MET A 123 3.37 21.95 -11.36
C MET A 123 4.73 22.61 -11.14
N HIS A 124 5.70 21.86 -10.61
CA HIS A 124 7.04 22.38 -10.33
C HIS A 124 8.04 22.18 -11.48
N LYS A 125 7.61 21.59 -12.61
CA LYS A 125 8.45 21.32 -13.79
C LYS A 125 9.72 20.55 -13.44
N LEU A 126 9.56 19.46 -12.70
CA LEU A 126 10.66 18.58 -12.29
C LEU A 126 11.13 17.79 -13.52
N HIS A 127 12.00 18.40 -14.33
CA HIS A 127 12.33 17.95 -15.68
C HIS A 127 12.91 16.54 -15.73
N ASN A 128 13.74 16.16 -14.76
CA ASN A 128 14.38 14.85 -14.76
C ASN A 128 13.39 13.76 -14.36
N LEU A 129 12.53 14.01 -13.37
CA LEU A 129 11.44 13.10 -13.01
C LEU A 129 10.37 13.02 -14.08
N MET A 130 10.04 14.13 -14.75
CA MET A 130 9.17 14.12 -15.94
C MET A 130 9.74 13.22 -17.03
N ALA A 131 11.04 13.33 -17.31
CA ALA A 131 11.72 12.48 -18.30
C ALA A 131 11.75 11.02 -17.85
N LEU A 132 12.06 10.76 -16.58
CA LEU A 132 12.08 9.42 -16.01
C LEU A 132 10.70 8.75 -16.11
N VAL A 133 9.65 9.40 -15.58
CA VAL A 133 8.27 8.90 -15.63
C VAL A 133 7.73 8.83 -17.07
N GLY A 134 8.20 9.68 -17.98
CA GLY A 134 7.79 9.69 -19.38
C GLY A 134 8.49 8.66 -20.27
N ASN A 135 9.70 8.24 -19.92
CA ASN A 135 10.50 7.27 -20.68
C ASN A 135 10.23 5.82 -20.26
N HIS A 136 9.62 5.62 -19.09
CA HIS A 136 9.29 4.32 -18.53
C HIS A 136 7.77 4.13 -18.45
N PRO A 137 7.28 2.88 -18.39
CA PRO A 137 5.90 2.58 -18.04
C PRO A 137 5.40 3.40 -16.85
N ARG A 138 4.39 4.24 -17.08
CA ARG A 138 3.70 4.99 -16.03
C ARG A 138 2.38 4.29 -15.71
N ILE A 139 2.15 4.06 -14.43
CA ILE A 139 0.95 3.46 -13.89
C ILE A 139 0.37 4.40 -12.84
N ASP A 140 -0.84 4.91 -13.07
CA ASP A 140 -1.54 5.72 -12.06
C ASP A 140 -2.12 4.79 -10.99
N LEU A 141 -1.82 5.05 -9.71
CA LEU A 141 -2.34 4.25 -8.60
C LEU A 141 -3.69 4.80 -8.16
N LYS A 142 -4.71 3.94 -8.11
CA LYS A 142 -6.11 4.26 -7.77
C LYS A 142 -6.51 3.63 -6.43
N ASP A 143 -7.74 3.94 -6.02
CA ASP A 143 -8.35 3.47 -4.78
C ASP A 143 -7.52 3.83 -3.54
N ILE A 144 -6.98 5.04 -3.48
CA ILE A 144 -6.17 5.47 -2.34
C ILE A 144 -7.10 5.71 -1.13
N CYS A 145 -6.93 4.91 -0.06
CA CYS A 145 -7.74 5.02 1.15
C CYS A 145 -7.49 6.33 1.92
N TYR A 146 -8.42 6.68 2.81
CA TYR A 146 -8.31 7.82 3.71
C TYR A 146 -8.46 7.40 5.18
N PRO A 147 -7.64 7.90 6.13
CA PRO A 147 -6.60 8.93 6.01
C PRO A 147 -5.39 8.55 5.16
N ARG A 148 -4.84 9.54 4.44
CA ARG A 148 -3.64 9.38 3.60
C ARG A 148 -2.35 9.65 4.38
N SER A 149 -2.19 8.96 5.51
CA SER A 149 -0.90 8.96 6.21
C SER A 149 0.15 8.29 5.33
N PRO A 150 1.37 8.86 5.19
CA PRO A 150 2.47 8.23 4.45
C PRO A 150 2.67 6.76 4.80
N LEU A 151 2.70 6.45 6.11
CA LEU A 151 2.95 5.10 6.59
C LEU A 151 1.83 4.14 6.23
N SER A 152 0.59 4.56 6.40
CA SER A 152 -0.59 3.77 6.04
C SER A 152 -0.54 3.34 4.57
N LEU A 153 -0.21 4.28 3.67
CA LEU A 153 -0.07 3.99 2.24
C LEU A 153 1.15 3.10 1.93
N SER A 154 2.28 3.30 2.60
CA SER A 154 3.46 2.43 2.48
C SER A 154 3.13 0.99 2.87
N VAL A 155 2.42 0.80 3.99
CA VAL A 155 1.98 -0.53 4.44
C VAL A 155 0.99 -1.14 3.46
N THR A 156 0.08 -0.35 2.88
CA THR A 156 -0.81 -0.83 1.82
C THR A 156 -0.02 -1.30 0.59
N VAL A 157 0.99 -0.56 0.16
CA VAL A 157 1.86 -0.96 -0.96
C VAL A 157 2.59 -2.27 -0.69
N THR A 158 3.11 -2.45 0.52
CA THR A 158 3.94 -3.63 0.84
C THR A 158 3.11 -4.86 1.20
N THR A 159 1.92 -4.69 1.78
CA THR A 159 1.02 -5.78 2.18
C THR A 159 -0.04 -6.11 1.13
N GLY A 160 -0.31 -5.20 0.19
CA GLY A 160 -1.40 -5.32 -0.78
C GLY A 160 -2.80 -5.28 -0.16
N GLU A 161 -2.89 -4.90 1.11
CA GLU A 161 -4.15 -4.80 1.86
C GLU A 161 -4.39 -3.36 2.29
N MET A 162 -5.62 -3.03 2.68
CA MET A 162 -5.94 -1.68 3.18
C MET A 162 -5.84 -1.56 4.69
N PRO A 163 -5.83 -0.34 5.27
CA PRO A 163 -5.76 -0.16 6.71
C PRO A 163 -6.85 -0.87 7.50
N ALA A 164 -8.06 -0.99 6.94
CA ALA A 164 -9.14 -1.79 7.52
C ALA A 164 -8.77 -3.26 7.75
N VAL A 165 -7.80 -3.78 7.00
CA VAL A 165 -7.32 -5.17 7.09
C VAL A 165 -5.97 -5.23 7.82
N HIS A 166 -4.95 -4.47 7.38
CA HIS A 166 -3.61 -4.53 7.97
C HIS A 166 -3.46 -3.78 9.30
N GLY A 167 -4.41 -2.90 9.64
CA GLY A 167 -4.51 -2.23 10.94
C GLY A 167 -3.55 -1.07 11.19
N ILE A 168 -2.77 -0.62 10.20
CA ILE A 168 -1.88 0.53 10.36
C ILE A 168 -2.56 1.74 9.72
N VAL A 169 -3.10 2.65 10.53
CA VAL A 169 -3.90 3.79 10.05
C VAL A 169 -3.11 5.09 9.94
N ALA A 170 -2.03 5.20 10.73
CA ALA A 170 -1.12 6.35 10.80
C ALA A 170 0.17 5.95 11.55
N ASP A 171 1.13 6.87 11.66
CA ASP A 171 2.35 6.68 12.48
C ASP A 171 2.03 6.52 13.96
N THR A 172 1.07 7.33 14.45
CA THR A 172 0.58 7.30 15.82
C THR A 172 -0.94 7.33 15.83
N TRP A 173 -1.53 6.68 16.81
CA TRP A 173 -2.97 6.69 17.05
C TRP A 173 -3.25 6.60 18.55
N VAL A 174 -4.51 6.78 18.94
CA VAL A 174 -4.94 6.55 20.33
C VAL A 174 -5.72 5.24 20.37
N ASP A 175 -5.32 4.35 21.27
CA ASP A 175 -6.01 3.11 21.57
C ASP A 175 -6.24 3.04 23.08
N GLU A 176 -7.49 2.81 23.48
CA GLU A 176 -7.91 2.82 24.90
C GLU A 176 -7.46 4.06 25.72
N GLY A 177 -7.31 5.21 25.06
CA GLY A 177 -6.87 6.47 25.69
C GLY A 177 -5.34 6.61 25.81
N GLU A 178 -4.58 5.63 25.36
CA GLU A 178 -3.11 5.69 25.31
C GLU A 178 -2.61 5.92 23.88
N LYS A 179 -1.60 6.76 23.75
CA LYS A 179 -0.91 6.98 22.47
C LYS A 179 -0.10 5.73 22.11
N GLN A 180 -0.39 5.18 20.95
CA GLN A 180 0.33 4.09 20.31
C GLN A 180 1.17 4.63 19.15
N THR A 181 2.29 3.96 18.89
CA THR A 181 3.15 4.21 17.73
C THR A 181 3.28 2.93 16.91
N ALA A 182 3.15 3.04 15.59
CA ALA A 182 3.30 1.92 14.67
C ALA A 182 4.66 1.22 14.86
N TYR A 183 4.69 -0.10 14.71
CA TYR A 183 5.91 -0.90 14.79
C TYR A 183 6.68 -0.77 16.13
N THR A 184 6.00 -0.35 17.19
CA THR A 184 6.50 -0.36 18.57
C THR A 184 5.59 -1.24 19.43
N ASN A 185 6.14 -1.89 20.46
CA ASN A 185 5.36 -2.66 21.45
C ASN A 185 4.37 -3.69 20.86
N GLY A 186 4.70 -4.30 19.72
CA GLY A 186 3.83 -5.29 19.05
C GLY A 186 2.79 -4.70 18.08
N ASN A 187 2.79 -3.39 17.86
CA ASN A 187 1.91 -2.69 16.91
C ASN A 187 2.35 -2.86 15.44
N HIS A 188 2.53 -4.11 15.02
CA HIS A 188 2.86 -4.46 13.64
C HIS A 188 1.61 -4.48 12.75
N ALA A 189 1.82 -4.49 11.43
CA ALA A 189 0.76 -4.84 10.50
C ALA A 189 0.29 -6.28 10.78
N SER A 190 -1.02 -6.52 10.68
CA SER A 190 -1.61 -7.85 10.88
C SER A 190 -1.38 -8.80 9.71
N VAL A 191 -0.83 -8.29 8.60
CA VAL A 191 -0.63 -8.99 7.33
C VAL A 191 0.84 -8.98 6.97
N ALA A 192 1.31 -10.08 6.38
CA ALA A 192 2.67 -10.19 5.86
C ALA A 192 2.91 -9.20 4.71
N ASN A 193 4.05 -8.53 4.75
CA ASN A 193 4.49 -7.64 3.69
C ASN A 193 5.39 -8.37 2.67
N LEU A 194 5.77 -7.70 1.60
CA LEU A 194 6.60 -8.27 0.55
C LEU A 194 7.94 -8.82 1.07
N ALA A 195 8.59 -8.13 2.00
CA ALA A 195 9.86 -8.59 2.57
C ALA A 195 9.69 -9.85 3.43
N ASP A 196 8.56 -10.01 4.13
CA ASP A 196 8.22 -11.27 4.80
C ASP A 196 8.11 -12.42 3.80
N LEU A 197 7.43 -12.21 2.67
CA LEU A 197 7.23 -13.27 1.69
C LEU A 197 8.57 -13.70 1.07
N THR A 198 9.41 -12.73 0.72
CA THR A 198 10.74 -12.99 0.17
C THR A 198 11.59 -13.76 1.18
N THR A 199 11.68 -13.29 2.42
CA THR A 199 12.49 -13.96 3.45
C THR A 199 11.91 -15.30 3.92
N GLN A 200 10.58 -15.49 3.90
CA GLN A 200 9.98 -16.78 4.19
C GLN A 200 10.22 -17.80 3.07
N TYR A 201 10.18 -17.37 1.81
CA TYR A 201 10.35 -18.26 0.66
C TYR A 201 11.82 -18.64 0.43
N PHE A 202 12.72 -17.68 0.59
CA PHE A 202 14.16 -17.85 0.30
C PHE A 202 15.03 -17.98 1.57
N GLY A 203 14.44 -17.87 2.77
CA GLY A 203 15.14 -18.03 4.03
C GLY A 203 16.24 -16.99 4.26
N ASP A 204 17.35 -17.44 4.85
CA ASP A 204 18.51 -16.61 5.14
C ASP A 204 19.38 -16.31 3.90
N GLU A 205 19.04 -16.81 2.72
CA GLU A 205 19.81 -16.56 1.48
C GLU A 205 19.48 -15.17 0.91
N SER A 206 18.21 -14.75 1.00
CA SER A 206 17.78 -13.44 0.50
C SER A 206 18.25 -12.28 1.37
N LEU A 207 18.78 -11.25 0.73
CA LEU A 207 19.06 -9.95 1.30
C LEU A 207 17.81 -9.08 1.29
N ALA A 208 17.37 -8.66 2.47
CA ALA A 208 16.27 -7.70 2.63
C ALA A 208 16.80 -6.43 3.30
N ILE A 209 16.80 -5.31 2.60
CA ILE A 209 17.22 -4.02 3.15
C ILE A 209 16.07 -3.03 3.04
N SER A 210 15.72 -2.39 4.14
CA SER A 210 14.80 -1.27 4.16
C SER A 210 15.42 -0.04 4.81
N MET A 211 15.11 1.14 4.29
CA MET A 211 15.54 2.38 4.93
C MET A 211 14.58 3.55 4.76
N SER A 212 14.57 4.44 5.74
CA SER A 212 13.85 5.71 5.71
C SER A 212 14.35 6.68 6.77
N SER A 213 14.02 7.97 6.69
CA SER A 213 14.20 8.88 7.83
C SER A 213 13.26 8.59 8.99
N SER A 214 12.10 7.97 8.75
CA SER A 214 11.19 7.50 9.80
C SER A 214 11.47 6.04 10.14
N ARG A 215 11.44 5.73 11.44
CA ARG A 215 11.56 4.34 11.91
C ARG A 215 10.41 3.51 11.37
N GLU A 216 9.19 3.99 11.54
CA GLU A 216 7.95 3.32 11.18
C GLU A 216 7.91 3.02 9.67
N GLU A 217 8.30 3.98 8.83
CA GLU A 217 8.44 3.79 7.38
C GLU A 217 9.46 2.71 7.05
N ALA A 218 10.65 2.75 7.65
CA ALA A 218 11.66 1.72 7.42
C ALA A 218 11.13 0.32 7.78
N PHE A 219 10.30 0.21 8.82
CA PHE A 219 9.65 -1.04 9.23
C PHE A 219 8.52 -1.51 8.32
N ALA A 220 7.79 -0.61 7.66
CA ALA A 220 6.74 -0.99 6.71
C ALA A 220 7.27 -1.82 5.53
N PHE A 221 8.54 -1.65 5.18
CA PHE A 221 9.25 -2.38 4.13
C PHE A 221 10.21 -3.47 4.67
N ALA A 222 10.32 -3.63 5.99
CA ALA A 222 11.19 -4.62 6.61
C ALA A 222 10.45 -5.95 6.83
N PRO A 223 11.13 -7.10 6.83
CA PRO A 223 10.49 -8.33 7.30
C PRO A 223 10.16 -8.18 8.80
N HIS A 224 8.95 -8.59 9.19
CA HIS A 224 8.49 -8.60 10.59
C HIS A 224 9.30 -9.59 11.44
N THR A 225 9.73 -10.69 10.83
CA THR A 225 10.63 -11.65 11.47
C THR A 225 12.05 -11.40 10.99
N ILE A 226 12.94 -11.10 11.93
CA ILE A 226 14.33 -10.81 11.64
C ILE A 226 15.04 -12.08 11.14
N THR A 227 15.71 -11.97 10.01
CA THR A 227 16.56 -13.02 9.43
C THR A 227 18.02 -12.60 9.43
N LYS A 228 18.92 -13.53 9.09
CA LYS A 228 20.38 -13.26 9.09
C LYS A 228 20.78 -12.12 8.15
N ASN A 229 20.05 -11.95 7.05
CA ASN A 229 20.33 -10.99 6.00
C ASN A 229 19.23 -9.91 5.86
N SER A 230 18.43 -9.69 6.91
CA SER A 230 17.50 -8.56 6.99
C SER A 230 18.13 -7.36 7.70
N TYR A 231 18.08 -6.18 7.09
CA TYR A 231 18.61 -4.94 7.65
C TYR A 231 17.59 -3.81 7.53
N THR A 232 17.20 -3.23 8.66
CA THR A 232 16.28 -2.09 8.73
C THR A 232 17.02 -0.90 9.30
N ALA A 233 17.20 0.13 8.48
CA ALA A 233 17.96 1.32 8.85
C ALA A 233 17.04 2.54 8.91
N PHE A 234 17.09 3.30 9.99
CA PHE A 234 16.34 4.54 10.09
C PHE A 234 17.18 5.68 10.67
N TYR A 235 16.84 6.90 10.30
CA TYR A 235 17.57 8.07 10.80
C TYR A 235 17.20 8.35 12.26
N ASP A 236 18.20 8.44 13.14
CA ASP A 236 18.05 8.99 14.49
C ASP A 236 18.53 10.45 14.47
N PRO A 237 17.60 11.43 14.59
CA PRO A 237 17.94 12.85 14.59
C PRO A 237 18.81 13.26 15.79
N LYS A 238 18.69 12.58 16.93
CA LYS A 238 19.46 12.89 18.14
C LYS A 238 20.91 12.44 18.00
N ALA A 239 21.12 11.22 17.51
CA ALA A 239 22.45 10.71 17.21
C ALA A 239 23.04 11.37 15.95
N LYS A 240 22.19 11.88 15.05
CA LYS A 240 22.56 12.28 13.68
C LYS A 240 23.25 11.13 12.95
N GLU A 241 22.63 9.95 12.95
CA GLU A 241 23.14 8.73 12.34
C GLU A 241 21.99 7.86 11.83
N PHE A 242 22.25 6.94 10.89
CA PHE A 242 21.31 5.86 10.62
C PHE A 242 21.60 4.72 11.58
N VAL A 243 20.62 4.43 12.43
CA VAL A 243 20.65 3.32 13.37
C VAL A 243 19.98 2.10 12.76
N PHE A 244 20.42 0.93 13.20
CA PHE A 244 19.86 -0.35 12.78
C PHE A 244 19.16 -0.96 13.98
N ASP A 245 17.88 -1.31 13.83
CA ASP A 245 17.08 -1.82 14.95
C ASP A 245 17.56 -3.22 15.39
N HIS A 246 17.97 -4.05 14.42
CA HIS A 246 18.35 -5.44 14.65
C HIS A 246 19.50 -5.85 13.72
N HIS A 247 20.43 -6.68 14.22
CA HIS A 247 21.68 -7.06 13.55
C HIS A 247 22.47 -5.86 13.00
N ALA A 248 23.14 -5.13 13.89
CA ALA A 248 24.18 -4.21 13.46
C ALA A 248 25.20 -4.97 12.59
N SER A 249 25.15 -4.74 11.28
CA SER A 249 26.26 -5.10 10.40
C SER A 249 27.20 -3.90 10.41
N PRO A 250 28.40 -4.00 11.02
CA PRO A 250 29.37 -2.92 11.00
C PRO A 250 29.65 -2.40 9.59
N GLU A 251 29.51 -3.27 8.59
CA GLU A 251 29.67 -2.97 7.16
C GLU A 251 28.57 -2.03 6.64
N LEU A 252 27.34 -2.15 7.12
CA LEU A 252 26.23 -1.27 6.75
C LEU A 252 26.12 -0.06 7.67
N THR A 253 26.60 -0.14 8.92
CA THR A 253 26.60 0.97 9.89
C THR A 253 27.15 2.25 9.27
N TRP A 254 26.37 3.32 9.36
CA TRP A 254 26.68 4.60 8.75
C TRP A 254 26.35 5.75 9.69
N SER A 255 27.36 6.57 9.94
CA SER A 255 27.22 7.78 10.75
C SER A 255 27.12 8.98 9.82
N PHE A 256 25.99 9.71 9.90
CA PHE A 256 25.82 10.95 9.16
C PHE A 256 26.78 12.02 9.70
N ALA A 257 26.97 12.10 11.02
CA ALA A 257 27.96 12.97 11.64
C ALA A 257 29.42 12.68 11.18
N ALA A 258 29.82 11.41 11.10
CA ALA A 258 31.14 11.03 10.56
C ALA A 258 31.22 11.34 9.06
N THR A 259 30.11 11.20 8.34
CA THR A 259 30.06 11.50 6.91
C THR A 259 30.13 13.00 6.63
N LEU A 260 29.48 13.85 7.43
CA LEU A 260 29.65 15.31 7.38
C LEU A 260 31.11 15.71 7.59
N LYS A 261 31.81 15.11 8.55
CA LYS A 261 33.26 15.31 8.75
C LYS A 261 34.12 14.78 7.58
N SER A 262 33.62 13.78 6.84
CA SER A 262 34.29 13.23 5.66
C SER A 262 33.96 14.01 4.37
N ILE A 263 32.81 14.68 4.30
CA ILE A 263 32.42 15.60 3.22
C ILE A 263 33.47 16.71 3.10
N GLU A 264 33.99 17.20 4.23
CA GLU A 264 35.11 18.14 4.29
C GLU A 264 36.41 17.61 3.64
N ASN A 265 36.54 16.29 3.42
CA ASN A 265 37.82 15.62 3.16
C ASN A 265 37.85 14.63 1.98
N SER A 266 36.90 14.69 1.02
CA SER A 266 36.83 13.93 -0.25
C SER A 266 35.83 12.77 -0.34
N ASP A 267 35.24 12.63 -1.53
CA ASP A 267 34.35 11.56 -2.06
C ASP A 267 32.83 11.83 -2.02
N VAL A 268 32.31 12.53 -1.01
CA VAL A 268 30.91 12.97 -1.01
C VAL A 268 30.68 14.21 -1.89
N ASP A 269 31.71 15.05 -2.04
CA ASP A 269 31.78 16.13 -3.03
C ASP A 269 31.40 15.66 -4.43
N GLN A 270 31.70 14.42 -4.82
CA GLN A 270 31.32 13.93 -6.16
C GLN A 270 29.82 13.68 -6.32
N LEU A 271 29.05 13.42 -5.26
CA LEU A 271 27.58 13.40 -5.39
C LEU A 271 27.08 14.82 -5.59
N TRP A 272 27.50 15.75 -4.74
CA TRP A 272 26.98 17.13 -4.75
C TRP A 272 27.44 17.91 -5.97
N ASN A 273 28.68 17.71 -6.42
CA ASN A 273 29.19 18.26 -7.68
C ASN A 273 28.50 17.66 -8.91
N ARG A 274 27.85 16.48 -8.77
CA ARG A 274 27.07 15.83 -9.83
C ARG A 274 25.56 16.05 -9.72
N ILE A 275 25.03 16.35 -8.52
CA ILE A 275 23.71 16.95 -8.33
C ILE A 275 23.82 18.41 -8.78
N LYS A 276 24.10 18.57 -10.08
CA LYS A 276 23.80 19.79 -10.80
C LYS A 276 22.30 19.79 -10.94
N MET A 277 21.64 20.48 -10.01
CA MET A 277 20.26 20.90 -10.21
C MET A 277 20.21 21.66 -11.53
N ASN A 278 19.07 21.76 -12.21
CA ASN A 278 18.95 22.45 -13.51
C ASN A 278 19.58 23.88 -13.48
N GLY A 279 20.89 23.98 -13.76
CA GLY A 279 21.74 25.16 -13.58
C GLY A 279 22.27 25.47 -12.16
N GLY A 280 21.92 24.72 -11.10
CA GLY A 280 22.18 25.04 -9.69
C GLY A 280 23.28 24.20 -9.00
N GLU A 281 23.62 24.60 -7.77
CA GLU A 281 24.69 23.98 -6.95
C GLU A 281 24.22 23.72 -5.51
N VAL A 282 24.70 22.60 -4.93
CA VAL A 282 24.55 22.25 -3.53
C VAL A 282 25.93 22.23 -2.89
N PHE A 283 26.14 22.98 -1.82
CA PHE A 283 27.39 22.94 -1.05
C PHE A 283 27.10 22.99 0.43
N TYR A 284 28.03 22.48 1.23
CA TYR A 284 27.96 22.51 2.68
C TYR A 284 28.61 23.79 3.21
N ASP A 285 27.96 24.45 4.16
CA ASP A 285 28.44 25.62 4.87
C ASP A 285 28.69 25.26 6.34
N ASP A 286 29.96 25.00 6.65
CA ASP A 286 30.44 24.63 7.99
C ASP A 286 30.09 25.68 9.04
N THR A 287 30.08 26.96 8.67
CA THR A 287 29.87 28.06 9.62
C THR A 287 28.44 28.09 10.14
N LEU A 288 27.50 27.70 9.27
CA LEU A 288 26.08 27.64 9.58
C LEU A 288 25.60 26.21 9.90
N ASN A 289 26.48 25.22 9.80
CA ASN A 289 26.13 23.80 9.86
C ASN A 289 24.91 23.49 8.97
N SER A 290 24.97 23.94 7.72
CA SER A 290 23.84 23.92 6.80
C SER A 290 24.24 23.55 5.39
N PHE A 291 23.36 22.88 4.65
CA PHE A 291 23.48 22.78 3.20
C PHE A 291 22.85 24.00 2.53
N VAL A 292 23.56 24.57 1.58
CA VAL A 292 23.10 25.71 0.80
C VAL A 292 22.77 25.25 -0.61
N VAL A 293 21.52 25.42 -0.98
CA VAL A 293 20.98 25.04 -2.29
C VAL A 293 20.77 26.30 -3.11
N LYS A 294 21.47 26.43 -4.24
CA LYS A 294 21.33 27.53 -5.19
C LYS A 294 20.68 27.03 -6.47
N SER A 295 19.55 27.62 -6.86
CA SER A 295 18.91 27.33 -8.15
C SER A 295 19.44 28.25 -9.25
N GLY A 296 19.75 27.69 -10.42
CA GLY A 296 20.75 28.17 -11.37
C GLY A 296 20.62 29.56 -11.99
N SER A 297 19.47 30.21 -11.87
CA SER A 297 19.25 31.56 -12.42
C SER A 297 18.85 32.59 -11.37
N SER A 298 18.71 32.18 -10.10
CA SER A 298 18.23 33.05 -9.03
C SER A 298 19.32 33.25 -7.97
N ALA A 299 19.57 34.50 -7.60
CA ALA A 299 20.46 34.86 -6.49
C ALA A 299 19.97 34.35 -5.11
N SER A 300 18.79 33.73 -5.04
CA SER A 300 18.25 33.16 -3.82
C SER A 300 18.85 31.79 -3.54
N SER A 301 19.65 31.70 -2.47
CA SER A 301 19.99 30.45 -1.81
C SER A 301 18.91 30.05 -0.82
N VAL A 302 18.75 28.74 -0.62
CA VAL A 302 17.97 28.15 0.46
C VAL A 302 18.93 27.43 1.38
N HIS A 303 18.85 27.72 2.68
CA HIS A 303 19.69 27.10 3.70
C HIS A 303 18.91 26.01 4.42
N PHE A 304 19.47 24.81 4.47
CA PHE A 304 18.98 23.66 5.21
C PHE A 304 19.90 23.40 6.39
N ARG A 305 19.50 23.86 7.56
CA ARG A 305 20.19 23.74 8.85
C ARG A 305 20.10 22.31 9.37
N LEU A 306 21.23 21.69 9.59
CA LEU A 306 21.33 20.31 10.08
C LEU A 306 21.04 20.14 11.59
N ASN A 307 20.56 21.20 12.23
CA ASN A 307 20.01 21.13 13.58
C ASN A 307 18.49 20.95 13.57
N GLU A 308 17.85 21.18 12.41
CA GLU A 308 16.43 20.96 12.23
C GLU A 308 16.19 19.57 11.67
N GLU A 309 15.42 18.76 12.40
CA GLU A 309 15.19 17.35 12.07
C GLU A 309 14.68 17.15 10.63
N ALA A 310 13.64 17.88 10.23
CA ALA A 310 13.07 17.81 8.89
C ALA A 310 14.09 18.15 7.78
N GLU A 311 14.98 19.12 8.03
CA GLU A 311 16.00 19.54 7.07
C GLU A 311 17.17 18.56 7.02
N ALA A 312 17.60 18.06 8.17
CA ALA A 312 18.64 17.04 8.26
C ALA A 312 18.20 15.72 7.59
N ALA A 313 16.94 15.33 7.75
CA ALA A 313 16.36 14.11 7.17
C ALA A 313 16.53 14.06 5.64
N VAL A 314 16.33 15.17 4.92
CA VAL A 314 16.51 15.24 3.45
C VAL A 314 17.89 14.76 3.02
N PHE A 315 18.93 15.31 3.66
CA PHE A 315 20.31 14.99 3.31
C PHE A 315 20.72 13.64 3.87
N ALA A 316 20.22 13.28 5.06
CA ALA A 316 20.49 12.00 5.66
C ALA A 316 19.99 10.85 4.77
N GLU A 317 18.75 10.90 4.28
CA GLU A 317 18.20 9.88 3.37
C GLU A 317 18.97 9.80 2.05
N LEU A 318 19.20 10.93 1.38
CA LEU A 318 19.86 10.94 0.07
C LEU A 318 21.32 10.46 0.15
N ILE A 319 22.07 10.88 1.18
CA ILE A 319 23.46 10.45 1.35
C ILE A 319 23.51 8.98 1.77
N TYR A 320 22.63 8.56 2.68
CA TYR A 320 22.58 7.17 3.11
C TYR A 320 22.22 6.25 1.94
N ALA A 321 21.25 6.62 1.08
CA ALA A 321 20.89 5.87 -0.13
C ALA A 321 22.10 5.64 -1.03
N LYS A 322 22.84 6.72 -1.37
CA LYS A 322 24.07 6.60 -2.17
C LYS A 322 25.10 5.70 -1.49
N THR A 323 25.27 5.88 -0.18
CA THR A 323 26.31 5.18 0.59
C THR A 323 26.01 3.70 0.68
N LEU A 324 24.74 3.34 0.87
CA LEU A 324 24.24 1.98 0.84
C LEU A 324 24.55 1.34 -0.51
N ILE A 325 24.16 1.97 -1.63
CA ILE A 325 24.43 1.45 -2.99
C ILE A 325 25.94 1.20 -3.20
N LYS A 326 26.80 2.16 -2.79
CA LYS A 326 28.26 1.99 -2.85
C LYS A 326 28.73 0.80 -2.00
N LYS A 327 28.24 0.66 -0.77
CA LYS A 327 28.61 -0.43 0.13
C LYS A 327 28.18 -1.80 -0.41
N LEU A 328 27.00 -1.89 -1.02
CA LEU A 328 26.51 -3.11 -1.66
C LEU A 328 27.43 -3.57 -2.80
N GLY A 329 27.91 -2.64 -3.63
CA GLY A 329 28.82 -2.95 -4.74
C GLY A 329 30.28 -3.17 -4.36
N THR A 330 30.69 -2.86 -3.12
CA THR A 330 32.09 -2.94 -2.69
C THR A 330 32.33 -3.99 -1.59
N SER A 331 31.32 -4.34 -0.82
CA SER A 331 31.41 -5.37 0.21
C SER A 331 31.34 -6.75 -0.42
N THR A 332 32.36 -7.58 -0.17
CA THR A 332 32.40 -8.97 -0.64
C THR A 332 31.19 -9.77 -0.17
N LYS A 333 30.69 -9.53 1.05
CA LYS A 333 29.49 -10.16 1.58
C LYS A 333 28.26 -9.82 0.74
N PHE A 334 27.97 -8.54 0.53
CA PHE A 334 26.76 -8.14 -0.20
C PHE A 334 26.83 -8.46 -1.68
N THR A 335 28.01 -8.29 -2.30
CA THR A 335 28.22 -8.72 -3.68
C THR A 335 28.02 -10.22 -3.85
N SER A 336 28.39 -11.04 -2.85
CA SER A 336 28.14 -12.48 -2.90
C SER A 336 26.65 -12.83 -2.83
N LEU A 337 25.88 -12.18 -1.95
CA LEU A 337 24.43 -12.37 -1.82
C LEU A 337 23.70 -11.98 -3.11
N MET A 338 23.93 -10.77 -3.61
CA MET A 338 23.28 -10.31 -4.85
C MET A 338 23.65 -11.12 -6.11
N SER A 339 24.66 -12.00 -6.01
CA SER A 339 25.09 -12.88 -7.09
C SER A 339 24.58 -14.33 -6.96
N ASP A 340 23.88 -14.68 -5.88
CA ASP A 340 23.59 -16.07 -5.52
C ASP A 340 22.33 -16.69 -6.18
N ASN A 341 21.76 -16.01 -7.20
CA ASN A 341 20.49 -16.36 -7.87
C ASN A 341 19.26 -16.37 -6.95
N THR A 342 19.41 -15.96 -5.69
CA THR A 342 18.30 -15.70 -4.80
C THR A 342 17.80 -14.28 -5.04
N PRO A 343 16.49 -14.06 -5.12
CA PRO A 343 15.97 -12.71 -5.21
C PRO A 343 16.17 -11.92 -3.92
N ASP A 344 16.78 -10.76 -4.07
CA ASP A 344 17.01 -9.77 -3.02
C ASP A 344 16.00 -8.63 -3.14
N ILE A 345 15.68 -7.99 -2.02
CA ILE A 345 14.81 -6.81 -1.95
C ILE A 345 15.51 -5.63 -1.26
N ILE A 346 15.55 -4.49 -1.95
CA ILE A 346 16.07 -3.23 -1.41
C ILE A 346 14.97 -2.17 -1.50
N SER A 347 14.47 -1.73 -0.36
CA SER A 347 13.43 -0.71 -0.27
C SER A 347 14.00 0.59 0.31
N LEU A 348 13.92 1.68 -0.45
CA LEU A 348 14.34 3.02 -0.03
C LEU A 348 13.11 3.93 0.04
N SER A 349 12.62 4.23 1.23
CA SER A 349 11.49 5.13 1.45
C SER A 349 11.96 6.52 1.89
N PHE A 350 11.57 7.54 1.14
CA PHE A 350 11.94 8.94 1.37
C PHE A 350 10.74 9.70 1.92
N ARG A 351 10.76 9.96 3.24
CA ARG A 351 9.71 10.70 3.94
C ARG A 351 10.02 12.19 4.06
N SER A 352 11.29 12.56 3.89
CA SER A 352 11.74 13.93 4.13
C SER A 352 11.01 15.04 3.36
N PRO A 353 10.49 14.87 2.12
CA PRO A 353 9.73 15.94 1.48
C PRO A 353 8.45 16.30 2.25
N VAL A 354 7.73 15.31 2.80
CA VAL A 354 6.56 15.54 3.65
C VAL A 354 6.92 16.34 4.90
N LEU A 355 8.01 15.97 5.59
CA LEU A 355 8.48 16.67 6.79
C LEU A 355 8.78 18.15 6.50
N ILE A 356 9.36 18.44 5.33
CA ILE A 356 9.62 19.83 4.90
C ILE A 356 8.31 20.56 4.58
N GLY A 357 7.38 19.90 3.89
CA GLY A 357 6.07 20.46 3.53
C GLY A 357 5.21 20.79 4.75
N GLU A 358 5.15 19.89 5.72
CA GLU A 358 4.43 20.09 7.00
C GLU A 358 5.04 21.21 7.84
N ARG A 359 6.37 21.32 7.85
CA ARG A 359 7.08 22.32 8.66
C ARG A 359 7.04 23.72 8.07
N TYR A 360 7.28 23.85 6.77
CA TYR A 360 7.46 25.15 6.11
C TYR A 360 6.31 25.53 5.16
N GLY A 361 5.43 24.59 4.83
CA GLY A 361 4.42 24.71 3.80
C GLY A 361 4.90 24.20 2.45
N TYR A 362 3.97 23.59 1.70
CA TYR A 362 4.22 22.99 0.38
C TYR A 362 4.48 24.02 -0.74
N GLU A 363 4.30 25.31 -0.46
CA GLU A 363 4.67 26.41 -1.36
C GLU A 363 6.00 27.10 -0.99
N SER A 364 6.63 26.67 0.10
CA SER A 364 7.84 27.28 0.62
C SER A 364 9.05 27.11 -0.31
N LYS A 365 10.06 27.96 -0.11
CA LYS A 365 11.33 27.84 -0.83
C LYS A 365 12.08 26.56 -0.44
N GLN A 366 11.97 26.13 0.82
CA GLN A 366 12.53 24.89 1.34
C GLN A 366 11.93 23.69 0.61
N TYR A 367 10.60 23.62 0.54
CA TYR A 367 9.93 22.53 -0.16
C TYR A 367 10.32 22.49 -1.65
N LYS A 368 10.25 23.63 -2.35
CA LYS A 368 10.68 23.73 -3.75
C LYS A 368 12.15 23.34 -3.96
N ALA A 369 13.04 23.70 -3.03
CA ALA A 369 14.44 23.28 -3.09
C ALA A 369 14.58 21.77 -2.87
N THR A 370 13.84 21.18 -1.91
CA THR A 370 13.77 19.72 -1.70
C THR A 370 13.29 19.00 -2.95
N LEU A 371 12.20 19.46 -3.59
CA LEU A 371 11.70 18.86 -4.84
C LEU A 371 12.77 18.81 -5.93
N ASN A 372 13.52 19.90 -6.11
CA ASN A 372 14.59 19.94 -7.11
C ASN A 372 15.79 19.05 -6.74
N LEU A 373 16.07 18.85 -5.43
CA LEU A 373 17.09 17.89 -4.98
C LEU A 373 16.68 16.47 -5.37
N PHE A 374 15.44 16.08 -5.08
CA PHE A 374 14.90 14.77 -5.45
C PHE A 374 14.81 14.60 -6.98
N ASP A 375 14.43 15.63 -7.72
CA ASP A 375 14.43 15.64 -9.19
C ASP A 375 15.80 15.25 -9.75
N SER A 376 16.86 15.76 -9.15
CA SER A 376 18.23 15.51 -9.61
C SER A 376 18.81 14.20 -9.05
N ALA A 377 18.47 13.84 -7.82
CA ALA A 377 19.08 12.72 -7.10
C ALA A 377 18.47 11.36 -7.47
N LEU A 378 17.13 11.27 -7.62
CA LEU A 378 16.46 9.99 -7.85
C LEU A 378 16.90 9.28 -9.14
N PRO A 379 17.00 9.96 -10.31
CA PRO A 379 17.49 9.31 -11.53
C PRO A 379 18.93 8.78 -11.38
N LEU A 380 19.78 9.50 -10.62
CA LEU A 380 21.15 9.06 -10.35
C LEU A 380 21.15 7.83 -9.43
N LEU A 381 20.31 7.79 -8.40
CA LEU A 381 20.19 6.65 -7.51
C LEU A 381 19.70 5.40 -8.24
N ILE A 382 18.64 5.55 -9.06
CA ILE A 382 18.09 4.46 -9.88
C ILE A 382 19.16 3.93 -10.83
N HIS A 383 19.84 4.81 -11.58
CA HIS A 383 20.91 4.39 -12.48
C HIS A 383 22.02 3.61 -11.77
N ARG A 384 22.40 4.01 -10.54
CA ARG A 384 23.41 3.28 -9.74
C ARG A 384 22.92 1.93 -9.23
N LEU A 385 21.62 1.80 -8.92
CA LEU A 385 21.01 0.52 -8.56
C LEU A 385 20.96 -0.44 -9.77
N GLU A 386 20.62 0.08 -10.96
CA GLU A 386 20.64 -0.70 -12.20
C GLU A 386 22.07 -1.18 -12.54
N GLU A 387 23.08 -0.32 -12.38
CA GLU A 387 24.50 -0.69 -12.54
C GLU A 387 24.92 -1.79 -11.56
N LEU A 388 24.43 -1.75 -10.32
CA LEU A 388 24.74 -2.72 -9.28
C LEU A 388 24.19 -4.11 -9.62
N ALA A 389 22.99 -4.18 -10.18
CA ALA A 389 22.33 -5.43 -10.52
C ALA A 389 23.01 -6.21 -11.65
N GLN A 390 23.83 -5.54 -12.49
CA GLN A 390 24.49 -6.06 -13.70
C GLN A 390 23.51 -6.56 -14.79
N THR A 391 22.65 -7.54 -14.49
CA THR A 391 21.62 -8.13 -15.37
C THR A 391 20.50 -8.77 -14.55
N SER A 392 19.24 -8.72 -15.00
CA SER A 392 18.06 -9.32 -14.32
C SER A 392 17.63 -8.61 -13.03
N HIS A 393 16.99 -7.45 -13.18
CA HIS A 393 16.38 -6.71 -12.07
C HIS A 393 15.01 -6.16 -12.44
N VAL A 394 14.24 -5.82 -11.42
CA VAL A 394 13.03 -5.01 -11.54
C VAL A 394 13.13 -3.88 -10.53
N GLY A 395 12.82 -2.67 -11.00
CA GLY A 395 12.83 -1.49 -10.16
C GLY A 395 11.44 -0.84 -10.12
N GLU A 396 11.04 -0.33 -8.98
CA GLU A 396 9.83 0.46 -8.82
C GLU A 396 10.20 1.85 -8.27
N LEU A 397 9.66 2.90 -8.89
CA LEU A 397 9.61 4.23 -8.27
C LEU A 397 8.14 4.57 -8.05
N ILE A 398 7.76 4.64 -6.78
CA ILE A 398 6.42 4.98 -6.33
C ILE A 398 6.47 6.40 -5.79
N LEU A 399 5.80 7.30 -6.48
CA LEU A 399 5.70 8.71 -6.17
C LEU A 399 4.34 8.93 -5.49
N MET A 400 4.37 8.92 -4.16
CA MET A 400 3.23 9.15 -3.30
C MET A 400 3.00 10.66 -3.21
N GLY A 401 1.84 11.11 -3.69
CA GLY A 401 1.48 12.52 -3.73
C GLY A 401 1.58 13.26 -2.40
N SER A 402 1.36 14.58 -2.44
CA SER A 402 1.30 15.38 -1.22
C SER A 402 0.22 14.83 -0.28
N PRO A 403 0.53 14.64 1.02
CA PRO A 403 -0.49 14.25 1.98
C PRO A 403 -1.56 15.35 2.04
N VAL A 404 -2.75 14.94 2.43
CA VAL A 404 -3.88 15.87 2.55
C VAL A 404 -3.65 16.76 3.75
N ILE A 405 -3.40 18.04 3.49
CA ILE A 405 -3.23 19.05 4.53
C ILE A 405 -4.61 19.54 4.94
N ILE A 406 -4.95 19.38 6.20
CA ILE A 406 -6.10 20.07 6.77
C ILE A 406 -5.62 21.38 7.37
N ASP A 407 -6.27 22.47 6.98
CA ASP A 407 -6.01 23.80 7.53
C ASP A 407 -6.29 23.78 9.04
N LYS A 408 -5.22 23.94 9.82
CA LYS A 408 -5.31 23.96 11.29
C LYS A 408 -6.20 25.11 11.76
N GLU A 409 -6.22 26.26 11.08
CA GLU A 409 -7.07 27.38 11.46
C GLU A 409 -8.56 27.03 11.32
N ALA A 410 -8.91 26.25 10.30
CA ALA A 410 -10.27 25.74 10.12
C ALA A 410 -10.69 24.81 11.28
N ILE A 411 -9.76 24.00 11.81
CA ILE A 411 -10.02 23.08 12.94
C ILE A 411 -10.01 23.81 14.29
N SER A 412 -9.06 24.72 14.52
CA SER A 412 -8.93 25.46 15.79
C SER A 412 -10.14 26.36 16.07
N GLY A 413 -10.86 26.81 15.04
CA GLY A 413 -12.16 27.48 15.19
C GLY A 413 -13.25 26.58 15.81
N LEU A 414 -13.16 25.27 15.58
CA LEU A 414 -14.12 24.25 16.04
C LEU A 414 -13.77 23.71 17.42
N GLU A 415 -12.48 23.53 17.72
CA GLU A 415 -11.99 23.13 19.04
C GLU A 415 -12.52 24.05 20.15
N LYS A 416 -12.55 25.37 19.89
CA LYS A 416 -13.12 26.38 20.81
C LYS A 416 -14.60 26.15 21.14
N HIS A 417 -15.35 25.51 20.26
CA HIS A 417 -16.79 25.26 20.45
C HIS A 417 -17.07 23.92 21.15
N LEU A 418 -16.11 23.01 21.16
CA LEU A 418 -16.29 21.64 21.67
C LEU A 418 -15.48 21.33 22.92
N SER A 419 -14.65 22.28 23.38
CA SER A 419 -13.74 22.07 24.52
C SER A 419 -12.85 20.83 24.36
N LEU A 420 -12.53 20.47 23.12
CA LEU A 420 -11.64 19.37 22.79
C LEU A 420 -10.23 19.92 22.73
N GLU A 421 -9.32 19.40 23.57
CA GLU A 421 -7.89 19.51 23.32
C GLU A 421 -7.56 18.50 22.20
N SER A 422 -7.74 18.89 20.94
CA SER A 422 -7.29 18.07 19.83
C SER A 422 -5.77 18.23 19.70
N ASP A 423 -5.02 17.19 20.03
CA ASP A 423 -3.61 17.18 19.69
C ASP A 423 -3.47 17.17 18.17
N SER A 424 -2.86 18.23 17.62
CA SER A 424 -2.71 18.40 16.17
C SER A 424 -1.89 17.30 15.50
N GLU A 425 -1.22 16.47 16.30
CA GLU A 425 -0.50 15.29 15.86
C GLU A 425 -1.41 14.22 15.23
N PHE A 426 -2.67 14.10 15.67
CA PHE A 426 -3.56 13.02 15.23
C PHE A 426 -4.40 13.34 14.00
N LEU A 427 -4.36 14.60 13.53
CA LEU A 427 -5.11 15.01 12.36
C LEU A 427 -4.69 14.19 11.14
N PRO A 428 -5.65 13.76 10.30
CA PRO A 428 -7.04 14.21 10.22
C PRO A 428 -8.03 13.48 11.13
N SER A 429 -7.54 12.58 11.99
CA SER A 429 -8.36 11.84 12.95
C SER A 429 -8.49 12.61 14.26
N LEU A 430 -9.67 12.54 14.86
CA LEU A 430 -9.96 13.09 16.18
C LEU A 430 -10.47 11.96 17.07
N TYR A 431 -9.86 11.82 18.24
CA TYR A 431 -10.22 10.86 19.27
C TYR A 431 -11.00 11.60 20.36
N VAL A 432 -12.19 11.12 20.68
CA VAL A 432 -13.07 11.77 21.66
C VAL A 432 -12.76 11.22 23.06
N GLU A 433 -12.62 12.10 24.04
CA GLU A 433 -12.30 11.72 25.42
C GLU A 433 -13.33 10.76 26.03
N SER A 434 -12.83 9.87 26.91
CA SER A 434 -13.67 8.94 27.65
C SER A 434 -14.73 9.67 28.49
N GLY A 435 -16.01 9.42 28.20
CA GLY A 435 -17.15 10.01 28.90
C GLY A 435 -17.94 11.03 28.07
N ILE A 436 -17.43 11.44 26.91
CA ILE A 436 -18.17 12.18 25.90
C ILE A 436 -18.71 11.17 24.88
N ASP A 437 -19.97 11.33 24.44
CA ASP A 437 -20.57 10.48 23.41
C ASP A 437 -19.96 10.81 22.03
N PRO A 438 -19.15 9.91 21.43
CA PRO A 438 -18.48 10.19 20.17
C PRO A 438 -19.46 10.42 19.01
N ALA A 439 -20.62 9.75 19.02
CA ALA A 439 -21.64 9.91 18.00
C ALA A 439 -22.27 11.31 18.07
N HIS A 440 -22.57 11.80 19.28
CA HIS A 440 -23.08 13.17 19.48
C HIS A 440 -22.07 14.24 19.06
N THR A 441 -20.80 14.07 19.45
CA THR A 441 -19.70 14.97 19.07
C THR A 441 -19.55 15.03 17.56
N CYS A 442 -19.49 13.88 16.90
CA CYS A 442 -19.33 13.82 15.45
C CYS A 442 -20.49 14.47 14.71
N LYS A 443 -21.74 14.22 15.14
CA LYS A 443 -22.92 14.85 14.55
C LYS A 443 -22.90 16.38 14.71
N THR A 444 -22.47 16.86 15.87
CA THR A 444 -22.35 18.30 16.15
C THR A 444 -21.28 18.94 15.26
N LEU A 445 -20.12 18.29 15.13
CA LEU A 445 -19.05 18.72 14.22
C LEU A 445 -19.55 18.78 12.78
N ARG A 446 -20.21 17.72 12.31
CA ARG A 446 -20.78 17.64 10.97
C ARG A 446 -21.77 18.77 10.69
N MET A 447 -22.70 19.06 11.61
CA MET A 447 -23.65 20.17 11.43
C MET A 447 -22.98 21.55 11.34
N ASN A 448 -21.86 21.75 12.05
CA ASN A 448 -21.14 23.03 12.03
C ASN A 448 -20.18 23.14 10.82
N LEU A 449 -19.56 22.03 10.42
CA LEU A 449 -18.59 21.96 9.32
C LEU A 449 -19.26 21.90 7.96
N ASP A 450 -20.22 20.98 7.77
CA ASP A 450 -20.91 20.79 6.49
C ASP A 450 -21.81 22.01 6.15
N ALA A 451 -22.23 22.79 7.15
CA ALA A 451 -22.95 24.05 6.96
C ALA A 451 -22.01 25.25 6.68
N GLY A 452 -20.70 25.09 6.91
CA GLY A 452 -19.68 26.12 6.72
C GLY A 452 -19.03 26.08 5.34
N THR A 453 -18.32 27.16 4.96
CA THR A 453 -17.52 27.26 3.73
C THR A 453 -16.12 26.63 3.88
N SER A 454 -15.91 25.75 4.88
CA SER A 454 -14.58 25.22 5.23
C SER A 454 -14.03 24.24 4.19
N GLY A 455 -14.88 23.70 3.30
CA GLY A 455 -14.49 22.71 2.31
C GLY A 455 -14.17 21.33 2.89
N LEU A 456 -14.39 21.12 4.20
CA LEU A 456 -14.18 19.86 4.90
C LEU A 456 -15.52 19.13 5.09
N LYS A 457 -15.48 17.81 4.91
CA LYS A 457 -16.53 16.86 5.24
C LYS A 457 -16.15 16.14 6.53
N THR A 458 -17.14 15.88 7.36
CA THR A 458 -16.95 15.12 8.61
C THR A 458 -17.46 13.70 8.43
N PHE A 459 -16.65 12.73 8.80
CA PHE A 459 -17.03 11.33 8.81
C PHE A 459 -17.17 10.78 10.23
N CYS A 460 -18.26 10.06 10.48
CA CYS A 460 -18.67 9.55 11.78
C CYS A 460 -18.74 8.01 11.77
N PRO A 461 -17.65 7.30 12.14
CA PRO A 461 -17.63 5.83 12.11
C PRO A 461 -18.65 5.16 13.03
N ALA A 462 -19.07 5.83 14.11
CA ALA A 462 -20.10 5.34 15.02
C ALA A 462 -21.47 5.12 14.31
N GLU A 463 -21.75 5.86 13.24
CA GLU A 463 -22.98 5.70 12.45
C GLU A 463 -22.99 4.36 11.68
N ILE A 464 -21.84 3.92 11.18
CA ILE A 464 -21.69 2.60 10.52
C ILE A 464 -21.99 1.45 11.48
N ARG A 465 -21.53 1.56 12.74
CA ARG A 465 -21.73 0.53 13.76
C ARG A 465 -23.20 0.37 14.14
N GLY A 466 -23.98 1.46 14.09
CA GLY A 466 -25.43 1.43 14.34
C GLY A 466 -26.21 0.67 13.26
N GLU A 467 -25.77 0.76 12.00
CA GLU A 467 -26.43 0.09 10.87
C GLU A 467 -25.99 -1.37 10.70
N ALA A 468 -24.69 -1.66 10.84
CA ALA A 468 -24.17 -3.04 10.86
C ALA A 468 -24.65 -3.83 12.09
N GLY A 469 -24.99 -3.15 13.19
CA GLY A 469 -25.62 -3.74 14.37
C GLY A 469 -26.99 -4.35 14.09
N LEU A 470 -27.77 -3.79 13.15
CA LEU A 470 -29.08 -4.32 12.79
C LEU A 470 -28.99 -5.53 11.86
N GLU A 471 -28.06 -5.52 10.89
CA GLU A 471 -27.82 -6.70 10.04
C GLU A 471 -27.14 -7.84 10.80
N SER A 472 -26.21 -7.52 11.71
CA SER A 472 -25.62 -8.53 12.59
C SER A 472 -26.61 -9.09 13.61
N LEU A 473 -27.66 -8.37 14.03
CA LEU A 473 -28.75 -8.94 14.85
C LEU A 473 -29.67 -9.88 14.05
N ILE A 474 -29.83 -9.64 12.75
CA ILE A 474 -30.58 -10.52 11.84
C ILE A 474 -29.77 -11.80 11.52
N PHE A 475 -28.43 -11.73 11.49
CA PHE A 475 -27.56 -12.91 11.33
C PHE A 475 -27.20 -13.60 12.66
N ALA A 476 -27.10 -12.88 13.79
CA ALA A 476 -26.77 -13.42 15.10
C ALA A 476 -27.90 -14.24 15.72
N SER A 477 -29.12 -14.18 15.17
CA SER A 477 -30.19 -15.13 15.50
C SER A 477 -29.98 -16.52 14.86
N SER A 478 -28.88 -16.74 14.12
CA SER A 478 -28.50 -18.04 13.55
C SER A 478 -27.14 -18.60 14.02
N SER A 479 -26.41 -17.92 14.91
CA SER A 479 -25.15 -18.44 15.47
C SER A 479 -25.16 -18.38 16.99
N THR A 480 -25.58 -19.48 17.60
CA THR A 480 -25.39 -19.73 19.02
C THR A 480 -23.90 -19.97 19.30
N SER A 481 -23.32 -19.08 20.12
CA SER A 481 -22.19 -19.28 21.04
C SER A 481 -20.96 -20.06 20.55
N LEU A 482 -19.82 -19.36 20.47
CA LEU A 482 -18.61 -19.81 21.18
C LEU A 482 -17.69 -18.62 21.43
N GLY A 483 -17.27 -18.50 22.68
CA GLY A 483 -16.70 -17.29 23.26
C GLY A 483 -15.29 -16.96 22.79
N ALA A 484 -14.97 -15.69 23.01
CA ALA A 484 -13.65 -15.12 22.91
C ALA A 484 -12.62 -15.93 23.71
N THR A 485 -11.61 -16.44 23.02
CA THR A 485 -10.28 -16.67 23.55
C THR A 485 -9.27 -16.23 22.50
N ALA A 486 -8.29 -15.46 22.98
CA ALA A 486 -7.07 -14.99 22.34
C ALA A 486 -6.68 -15.65 21.02
N GLY A 487 -6.35 -14.80 20.04
CA GLY A 487 -5.77 -15.17 18.75
C GLY A 487 -4.58 -16.10 18.92
N THR A 488 -4.84 -17.39 18.70
CA THR A 488 -3.85 -18.35 18.25
C THR A 488 -4.09 -18.47 16.76
N SER A 489 -3.08 -18.17 15.95
CA SER A 489 -3.04 -18.61 14.57
C SER A 489 -3.36 -20.11 14.59
N SER A 490 -4.50 -20.50 14.02
CA SER A 490 -4.83 -21.91 13.90
C SER A 490 -3.90 -22.49 12.84
N ASN A 491 -2.68 -22.82 13.25
CA ASN A 491 -1.72 -23.54 12.43
C ASN A 491 -2.46 -24.78 11.92
N ILE A 492 -2.64 -24.86 10.61
CA ILE A 492 -3.27 -26.00 9.95
C ILE A 492 -2.47 -27.22 10.35
N THR A 493 -3.07 -28.06 11.20
CA THR A 493 -2.40 -29.25 11.69
C THR A 493 -2.32 -30.26 10.56
N SER A 494 -1.26 -31.08 10.53
CA SER A 494 -1.13 -32.16 9.54
C SER A 494 -2.33 -33.10 9.55
N GLU A 495 -3.00 -33.24 10.70
CA GLU A 495 -4.24 -34.03 10.84
C GLU A 495 -5.42 -33.41 10.09
N GLN A 496 -5.57 -32.07 10.09
CA GLN A 496 -6.60 -31.38 9.31
C GLN A 496 -6.35 -31.51 7.81
N LEU A 497 -5.10 -31.45 7.38
CA LEU A 497 -4.72 -31.66 5.98
C LEU A 497 -5.05 -33.09 5.51
N ILE A 498 -4.77 -34.09 6.35
CA ILE A 498 -5.09 -35.50 6.07
C ILE A 498 -6.62 -35.71 6.00
N LYS A 499 -7.38 -35.14 6.95
CA LYS A 499 -8.85 -35.22 6.94
C LYS A 499 -9.43 -34.59 5.68
N PHE A 500 -8.92 -33.43 5.26
CA PHE A 500 -9.33 -32.78 4.02
C PHE A 500 -9.07 -33.67 2.79
N GLN A 501 -7.87 -34.25 2.68
CA GLN A 501 -7.53 -35.15 1.58
C GLN A 501 -8.47 -36.37 1.54
N ILE A 502 -8.74 -37.00 2.68
CA ILE A 502 -9.67 -38.15 2.74
C ILE A 502 -11.07 -37.76 2.27
N VAL A 503 -11.60 -36.64 2.76
CA VAL A 503 -12.94 -36.15 2.38
C VAL A 503 -13.00 -35.80 0.90
N LEU A 504 -11.98 -35.15 0.36
CA LEU A 504 -11.89 -34.78 -1.04
C LEU A 504 -11.95 -36.02 -1.95
N TRP A 505 -11.10 -37.01 -1.68
CA TRP A 505 -11.03 -38.22 -2.52
C TRP A 505 -12.28 -39.10 -2.42
N ILE A 506 -12.88 -39.22 -1.23
CA ILE A 506 -14.16 -39.93 -1.06
C ILE A 506 -15.28 -39.20 -1.83
N SER A 507 -15.32 -37.87 -1.78
CA SER A 507 -16.33 -37.06 -2.49
C SER A 507 -16.19 -37.18 -4.01
N LEU A 508 -14.96 -37.15 -4.54
CA LEU A 508 -14.68 -37.39 -5.95
C LEU A 508 -15.09 -38.81 -6.37
N ALA A 509 -14.75 -39.83 -5.58
CA ALA A 509 -15.15 -41.20 -5.86
C ALA A 509 -16.68 -41.35 -5.89
N ALA A 510 -17.38 -40.78 -4.91
CA ALA A 510 -18.84 -40.79 -4.85
C ALA A 510 -19.45 -40.08 -6.08
N PHE A 511 -18.90 -38.93 -6.47
CA PHE A 511 -19.34 -38.19 -7.65
C PHE A 511 -19.19 -39.01 -8.94
N PHE A 512 -18.03 -39.64 -9.17
CA PHE A 512 -17.83 -40.47 -10.35
C PHE A 512 -18.71 -41.73 -10.36
N THR A 513 -18.97 -42.30 -9.18
CA THR A 513 -19.88 -43.45 -9.05
C THR A 513 -21.31 -43.05 -9.41
N LEU A 514 -21.77 -41.89 -8.92
CA LEU A 514 -23.08 -41.33 -9.27
C LEU A 514 -23.18 -41.05 -10.77
N LEU A 515 -22.13 -40.45 -11.35
CA LEU A 515 -22.07 -40.17 -12.78
C LEU A 515 -22.16 -41.46 -13.61
N ALA A 516 -21.42 -42.51 -13.23
CA ALA A 516 -21.46 -43.81 -13.89
C ALA A 516 -22.85 -44.46 -13.82
N VAL A 517 -23.55 -44.34 -12.67
CA VAL A 517 -24.92 -44.81 -12.51
C VAL A 517 -25.87 -44.04 -13.42
N VAL A 518 -25.78 -42.72 -13.47
CA VAL A 518 -26.60 -41.86 -14.34
C VAL A 518 -26.38 -42.20 -15.81
N VAL A 519 -25.13 -42.38 -16.24
CA VAL A 519 -24.80 -42.79 -17.61
C VAL A 519 -25.34 -44.19 -17.91
N SER A 520 -25.22 -45.13 -16.98
CA SER A 520 -25.75 -46.49 -17.16
C SER A 520 -27.27 -46.51 -17.29
N PHE A 521 -27.99 -45.68 -16.54
CA PHE A 521 -29.44 -45.51 -16.71
C PHE A 521 -29.81 -44.77 -17.99
N GLY A 522 -29.02 -43.75 -18.39
CA GLY A 522 -29.24 -42.99 -19.62
C GLY A 522 -28.97 -43.80 -20.88
N CYS A 523 -28.03 -44.73 -20.82
CA CYS A 523 -27.64 -45.63 -21.90
C CYS A 523 -28.26 -47.02 -21.79
N MET A 524 -29.17 -47.25 -20.85
CA MET A 524 -29.85 -48.55 -20.72
C MET A 524 -30.63 -48.80 -22.00
N GLU A 525 -30.20 -49.80 -22.78
CA GLU A 525 -30.95 -50.26 -23.93
C GLU A 525 -32.28 -50.81 -23.42
N TYR A 526 -33.36 -50.03 -23.59
CA TYR A 526 -34.69 -50.55 -23.41
C TYR A 526 -34.87 -51.65 -24.45
N ASP A 527 -34.92 -52.90 -23.98
CA ASP A 527 -35.34 -54.03 -24.81
C ASP A 527 -36.62 -53.59 -25.50
N ARG A 528 -36.56 -53.56 -26.84
CA ARG A 528 -37.65 -53.10 -27.70
C ARG A 528 -38.75 -54.14 -27.70
N ASP A 529 -39.40 -54.33 -26.57
CA ASP A 529 -40.51 -55.24 -26.44
C ASP A 529 -41.72 -54.71 -27.20
N THR A 530 -42.01 -55.44 -28.29
CA THR A 530 -43.26 -55.69 -29.05
C THR A 530 -44.37 -54.63 -29.18
N LEU A 531 -44.56 -53.70 -28.25
CA LEU A 531 -45.54 -52.61 -28.34
C LEU A 531 -45.09 -51.43 -29.21
N LEU A 532 -43.78 -51.18 -29.31
CA LEU A 532 -43.24 -50.10 -30.16
C LEU A 532 -43.25 -50.43 -31.66
N PHE A 533 -43.33 -51.70 -32.03
CA PHE A 533 -43.45 -52.13 -33.44
C PHE A 533 -44.90 -52.21 -33.96
N SER A 534 -45.92 -52.18 -33.10
CA SER A 534 -47.32 -52.23 -33.55
C SER A 534 -47.82 -50.90 -34.15
N LYS A 535 -47.14 -49.77 -33.89
CA LYS A 535 -47.49 -48.45 -34.43
C LYS A 535 -46.84 -48.08 -35.76
N ARG A 536 -45.99 -48.94 -36.34
CA ARG A 536 -45.33 -48.71 -37.64
C ARG A 536 -45.73 -49.73 -38.71
N ARG A 537 -47.03 -50.05 -38.80
CA ARG A 537 -47.65 -50.56 -40.04
C ARG A 537 -48.95 -49.79 -40.30
N ILE A 538 -48.81 -48.60 -40.87
CA ILE A 538 -49.93 -47.93 -41.55
C ILE A 538 -49.61 -47.92 -43.05
N LYS A 539 -50.28 -48.85 -43.72
CA LYS A 539 -50.68 -48.95 -45.13
C LYS A 539 -50.09 -47.91 -46.10
N GLU A 540 -49.30 -48.41 -47.05
CA GLU A 540 -49.31 -47.87 -48.42
C GLU A 540 -50.63 -48.30 -49.11
N PRO A 541 -51.43 -47.39 -49.67
CA PRO A 541 -52.49 -47.74 -50.59
C PRO A 541 -51.92 -47.99 -51.98
N GLY A 542 -52.29 -49.14 -52.52
CA GLY A 542 -51.86 -49.65 -53.81
C GLY A 542 -52.31 -48.80 -55.01
N ARG A 543 -51.52 -48.99 -56.05
CA ARG A 543 -51.72 -48.62 -57.44
C ARG A 543 -52.73 -49.60 -58.07
N SER A 544 -53.82 -49.12 -58.64
CA SER A 544 -54.60 -49.84 -59.66
C SER A 544 -55.47 -48.86 -60.45
N GLY A 545 -55.34 -48.86 -61.78
CA GLY A 545 -56.20 -48.12 -62.72
C GLY A 545 -55.58 -46.83 -63.19
#